data_AF-A0A2J5Q2F3-F1
#
_entry.id   AF-A0A2J5Q2F3-F1
#
_cell.length_a   1.000
_cell.length_b   1.000
_cell.length_c   1.000
_cell.angle_alpha   90.00
_cell.angle_beta   90.00
_cell.angle_gamma   90.00
#
_symmetry.space_group_name_H-M   'P 1'
#
loop_
_entity.id
_entity.type
_entity.pdbx_description
1 polymer ?
#
loop_
_entity_poly.entity_id
_entity_poly.type
_entity_poly.pdbx_seq_one_letter_code
_entity_poly.pdbx_strand_id
1 'polypeptide(L)' 'MIINNVKLILEDEVINGSLEVQDGRISAFAESQSRLAEAIDGEGGWLLPGLIELHTDNLD' A
#
# COMPACT_ATOMS: atom_id res chain seq x y z
N MET A 1 8.32 7.62 -1.73
CA MET A 1 7.29 7.78 -0.67
C MET A 1 7.19 6.47 0.08
N ILE A 2 7.05 6.49 1.40
CA ILE A 2 6.82 5.28 2.19
C ILE A 2 5.50 5.42 2.94
N ILE A 3 4.64 4.40 2.86
CA ILE A 3 3.46 4.25 3.70
C ILE A 3 3.83 3.23 4.77
N ASN A 4 3.75 3.61 6.05
CA ASN A 4 4.23 2.86 7.19
C ASN A 4 3.07 2.43 8.10
N ASN A 5 3.32 1.46 8.98
CA ASN A 5 2.36 1.05 10.01
C ASN A 5 0.98 0.71 9.41
N VAL A 6 0.97 -0.16 8.40
CA VAL A 6 -0.25 -0.60 7.71
C VAL A 6 -0.40 -2.12 7.76
N LYS A 7 -1.65 -2.59 7.68
CA LYS A 7 -1.99 -3.96 7.33
C LYS A 7 -2.03 -4.05 5.81
N LEU A 8 -0.96 -4.56 5.21
CA LEU A 8 -0.83 -4.69 3.77
C LEU A 8 -1.48 -6.01 3.32
N ILE A 9 -2.45 -5.92 2.43
CA ILE A 9 -3.07 -7.08 1.79
C ILE A 9 -2.25 -7.46 0.56
N LEU A 10 -1.60 -8.62 0.62
CA LEU A 10 -0.89 -9.24 -0.49
C LEU A 10 -1.78 -10.32 -1.15
N GLU A 11 -1.23 -11.02 -2.13
CA GLU A 11 -1.96 -12.07 -2.86
C GLU A 11 -2.43 -13.20 -1.93
N ASP A 12 -1.54 -13.71 -1.07
CA ASP A 12 -1.80 -14.89 -0.25
C ASP A 12 -1.96 -14.59 1.25
N GLU A 13 -1.55 -13.41 1.70
CA GLU A 13 -1.48 -13.10 3.13
C GLU A 13 -1.69 -11.62 3.46
N VAL A 14 -1.86 -11.36 4.76
CA VAL A 14 -1.91 -10.00 5.32
C VAL A 14 -0.73 -9.84 6.28
N ILE A 15 0.11 -8.85 6.01
CA ILE A 15 1.25 -8.50 6.86
C ILE A 15 1.07 -7.14 7.52
N ASN A 16 1.67 -6.95 8.69
CA ASN A 16 1.79 -5.62 9.29
C ASN A 16 3.15 -5.05 8.92
N GLY A 17 3.19 -3.88 8.28
CA GLY A 17 4.45 -3.43 7.69
C GLY A 17 4.40 -2.06 7.02
N SER A 18 5.26 -1.92 6.01
CA SER A 18 5.43 -0.72 5.22
C SER A 18 5.57 -1.02 3.72
N LEU A 19 5.19 -0.03 2.89
CA LEU A 19 5.23 -0.08 1.43
C LEU A 19 6.02 1.13 0.91
N GLU A 20 6.98 0.88 0.02
CA GLU A 20 7.72 1.93 -0.66
C GLU A 20 7.22 2.11 -2.10
N VAL A 21 7.04 3.38 -2.49
CA VAL A 21 6.67 3.80 -3.83
C VAL A 21 7.74 4.74 -4.39
N GLN A 22 8.25 4.40 -5.57
CA GLN A 22 9.19 5.21 -6.37
C GLN A 22 8.65 5.34 -7.79
N ASP A 23 8.64 6.57 -8.33
CA ASP A 23 8.20 6.87 -9.70
C ASP A 23 6.83 6.25 -10.08
N GLY A 24 5.87 6.33 -9.14
CA GLY A 24 4.51 5.81 -9.31
C GLY A 24 4.40 4.27 -9.30
N ARG A 25 5.46 3.56 -8.92
CA ARG A 25 5.50 2.10 -8.82
C ARG A 25 5.86 1.67 -7.40
N ILE A 26 5.31 0.53 -6.97
CA ILE A 26 5.74 -0.13 -5.74
C ILE A 26 7.17 -0.66 -5.97
N SER A 27 8.14 -0.15 -5.21
CA SER A 27 9.54 -0.57 -5.32
C SER A 27 9.91 -1.68 -4.34
N ALA A 28 9.29 -1.67 -3.15
CA ALA A 28 9.52 -2.65 -2.10
C ALA A 28 8.37 -2.66 -1.08
N PHE A 29 8.29 -3.73 -0.28
CA PHE A 29 7.53 -3.78 0.97
C PHE A 29 8.36 -4.48 2.04
N ALA A 30 7.99 -4.29 3.30
CA ALA A 30 8.64 -4.98 4.43
C ALA A 30 7.61 -5.35 5.50
N GLU A 31 7.79 -6.52 6.12
CA GLU A 31 7.06 -6.99 7.31
C GLU A 31 7.48 -6.26 8.61
N SER A 32 7.98 -5.03 8.46
CA SER A 32 8.41 -4.20 9.57
C SER A 32 8.03 -2.75 9.31
N GLN A 33 7.93 -1.99 10.38
CA GLN A 33 7.75 -0.55 10.29
C GLN A 33 9.04 0.12 9.82
N SER A 34 8.90 1.08 8.91
CA SER A 34 9.98 2.00 8.56
C SER A 34 10.39 2.84 9.77
N ARG A 35 11.69 3.16 9.84
CA ARG A 35 12.28 4.06 10.85
C ARG A 35 12.54 5.47 10.30
N LEU A 36 12.19 5.71 9.04
CA LEU A 36 12.38 6.99 8.38
C LEU A 36 11.30 7.98 8.82
N ALA A 37 11.71 9.18 9.21
CA ALA A 37 10.80 10.18 9.76
C ALA A 37 9.81 10.75 8.72
N GLU A 38 10.18 10.69 7.44
CA GLU A 38 9.37 11.11 6.30
C GLU A 38 8.33 10.07 5.86
N ALA A 39 8.29 8.90 6.49
CA ALA A 39 7.29 7.88 6.18
C ALA A 39 5.90 8.33 6.67
N ILE A 40 4.89 8.14 5.82
CA ILE A 40 3.50 8.45 6.15
C ILE A 40 2.99 7.36 7.09
N ASP A 41 2.50 7.73 8.27
CA ASP A 41 1.88 6.78 9.20
C ASP A 41 0.46 6.43 8.71
N GLY A 42 0.21 5.14 8.48
CA GLY A 42 -1.11 4.60 8.14
C GLY A 42 -1.97 4.24 9.35
N GLU A 43 -1.48 4.50 10.57
CA GLU A 43 -2.21 4.38 11.84
C GLU A 43 -2.78 2.97 12.11
N GLY A 44 -2.12 1.92 11.61
CA GLY A 44 -2.58 0.53 11.69
C GLY A 44 -3.75 0.20 10.76
N GLY A 45 -4.05 1.11 9.82
CA GLY A 45 -5.08 0.99 8.80
C GLY A 45 -4.78 -0.09 7.76
N TRP A 46 -5.79 -0.41 6.95
CA TRP A 46 -5.68 -1.38 5.87
C TRP A 46 -5.21 -0.71 4.59
N LEU A 47 -4.18 -1.28 3.97
CA LEU A 47 -3.71 -0.87 2.65
C LEU A 47 -3.99 -1.99 1.66
N LEU A 48 -4.92 -1.72 0.73
CA LEU A 48 -5.40 -2.66 -0.26
C LEU A 48 -4.93 -2.22 -1.66
N PRO A 49 -4.80 -3.17 -2.61
CA PRO A 49 -4.80 -2.82 -4.03
C PRO A 49 -6.04 -1.96 -4.36
N GLY A 50 -5.85 -0.94 -5.19
CA GLY A 50 -6.97 -0.14 -5.68
C GLY A 50 -7.97 -1.03 -6.44
N LEU A 51 -9.26 -0.79 -6.23
CA LEU A 51 -10.31 -1.52 -6.94
C LEU A 51 -10.20 -1.28 -8.44
N ILE A 52 -10.30 -2.36 -9.23
CA ILE A 52 -10.44 -2.30 -10.67
C ILE A 52 -11.93 -2.48 -10.99
N GLU A 53 -12.58 -1.41 -11.43
CA GLU A 53 -13.96 -1.46 -11.91
C GLU A 53 -14.00 -1.92 -13.37
N LEU A 54 -14.84 -2.90 -13.66
CA LEU A 54 -14.98 -3.49 -15.01
C LEU A 54 -16.29 -3.06 -15.69
N HIS A 55 -17.29 -2.64 -14.91
CA HIS A 55 -18.58 -2.17 -15.39
C HIS A 55 -18.60 -0.64 -15.43
N THR A 56 -17.71 -0.07 -16.23
CA THR A 56 -17.81 1.35 -16.56
C THR A 56 -18.79 1.49 -17.71
N ASP A 57 -19.96 2.06 -17.46
CA ASP A 57 -20.90 2.54 -18.49
C ASP A 57 -20.41 3.87 -19.10
N ASN A 58 -19.09 4.05 -19.20
CA ASN A 58 -18.45 5.16 -19.90
C ASN A 58 -18.56 4.93 -21.42
N LEU A 59 -19.80 4.92 -21.90
CA LEU A 59 -20.18 5.04 -23.30
C LEU A 59 -19.83 6.46 -23.74
N ASP A 60 -18.67 6.62 -24.37
CA ASP A 60 -18.44 7.69 -25.34
C ASP A 60 -18.94 7.24 -26.73
#